data_AF-A0A537HPX5-F1
#
_entry.id   AF-A0A537HPX5-F1
#
_cell.length_a   1.000
_cell.length_b   1.000
_cell.length_c   1.000
_cell.angle_alpha   90.00
_cell.angle_beta   90.00
_cell.angle_gamma   90.00
#
_symmetry.space_group_name_H-M   'P 1'
#
loop_
_entity.id
_entity.type
_entity.pdbx_description
1 polymer ?
#
loop_
_entity_poly.entity_id
_entity_poly.type
_entity_poly.pdbx_seq_one_letter_code
_entity_poly.pdbx_strand_id
1 'polypeptide(L)'
;MSSYSKATAAGVALLVSIIEDAGLIAWLILAQASMFYQGIPIAPLVLLIVLLIEHSIMQRAENPNFTGRVFAKIFGFTLLEVVNWSVWLILLSNTSSLLSMSSLIASLYFFIGFYIEHQITENVITQQPYLRFRNPRGVITAGVIAETLSEGVGARLWLLYGPIGPAFLVVGSLIEHSIQYVVGRLPTTGLSPSLDRHEQKPRLS
;
A
#
# COMPACT_ATOMS: atom_id res chain seq x y z
N MET A 1 -11.46 -15.28 16.44
CA MET A 1 -10.40 -14.30 16.15
C MET A 1 -9.07 -15.01 16.36
N SER A 2 -8.22 -15.10 15.32
CA SER A 2 -6.92 -15.77 15.44
C SER A 2 -6.03 -14.98 16.41
N SER A 3 -5.60 -15.64 17.49
CA SER A 3 -4.66 -15.10 18.48
C SER A 3 -3.24 -15.19 17.93
N TYR A 4 -2.89 -14.31 16.99
CA TYR A 4 -1.48 -14.13 16.66
C TYR A 4 -0.77 -13.37 17.77
N SER A 5 0.34 -13.92 18.27
CA SER A 5 1.18 -13.25 19.26
C SER A 5 1.78 -11.97 18.67
N LYS A 6 2.06 -10.97 19.51
CA LYS A 6 2.76 -9.73 19.09
C LYS A 6 4.12 -10.02 18.42
N ALA A 7 4.77 -11.14 18.76
CA ALA A 7 6.02 -11.55 18.12
C ALA A 7 5.80 -12.04 16.68
N THR A 8 4.69 -12.75 16.43
CA THR A 8 4.31 -13.18 15.08
C THR A 8 3.90 -11.98 14.21
N ALA A 9 3.29 -10.96 14.82
CA ALA A 9 2.97 -9.69 14.17
C ALA A 9 4.19 -8.96 13.61
N ALA A 10 5.15 -8.68 14.49
CA ALA A 10 6.38 -8.03 14.12
C ALA A 10 7.16 -8.85 13.07
N GLY A 11 7.11 -10.19 13.18
CA GLY A 11 7.75 -11.08 12.21
C GLY A 11 7.14 -10.99 10.81
N VAL A 12 5.82 -10.89 10.68
CA VAL A 12 5.16 -10.72 9.38
C VAL A 12 5.48 -9.36 8.79
N ALA A 13 5.29 -8.27 9.55
CA ALA A 13 5.59 -6.91 9.09
C ALA A 13 7.04 -6.75 8.63
N LEU A 14 8.00 -7.32 9.39
CA LEU A 14 9.41 -7.32 8.99
C LEU A 14 9.65 -8.12 7.71
N LEU A 15 9.02 -9.29 7.55
CA LEU A 15 9.19 -10.13 6.37
C LEU A 15 8.70 -9.42 5.11
N VAL A 16 7.50 -8.82 5.16
CA VAL A 16 6.91 -8.12 4.01
C VAL A 16 7.72 -6.87 3.64
N SER A 17 8.19 -6.08 4.62
CA SER A 17 9.12 -4.97 4.37
C SER A 17 10.40 -5.44 3.66
N ILE A 18 11.02 -6.53 4.10
CA ILE A 18 12.25 -7.03 3.45
C ILE A 18 11.98 -7.43 1.99
N ILE A 19 10.84 -8.08 1.72
CA ILE A 19 10.47 -8.50 0.37
C ILE A 19 10.24 -7.27 -0.51
N GLU A 20 9.47 -6.31 -0.02
CA GLU A 20 9.17 -5.06 -0.70
C GLU A 20 10.44 -4.26 -1.01
N ASP A 21 11.24 -3.94 0.00
CA ASP A 21 12.45 -3.11 -0.13
C ASP A 21 13.43 -3.73 -1.12
N ALA A 22 13.65 -5.05 -1.04
CA ALA A 22 14.50 -5.77 -1.98
C ALA A 22 13.93 -5.73 -3.40
N GLY A 23 12.60 -5.84 -3.54
CA GLY A 23 11.87 -5.69 -4.79
C GLY A 23 12.03 -4.32 -5.42
N LEU A 24 11.87 -3.26 -4.63
CA LEU A 24 12.02 -1.87 -5.06
C LEU A 24 13.46 -1.56 -5.46
N ILE A 25 14.46 -2.00 -4.70
CA ILE A 25 15.87 -1.85 -5.07
C ILE A 25 16.17 -2.57 -6.38
N ALA A 26 15.73 -3.82 -6.53
CA ALA A 26 15.91 -4.59 -7.76
C ALA A 26 15.20 -3.92 -8.95
N TRP A 27 13.97 -3.45 -8.74
CA TRP A 27 13.19 -2.71 -9.74
C TRP A 27 13.94 -1.46 -10.20
N LEU A 28 14.47 -0.64 -9.29
CA LEU A 28 15.19 0.58 -9.64
C LEU A 28 16.46 0.27 -10.44
N ILE A 29 17.21 -0.77 -10.07
CA ILE A 29 18.40 -1.23 -10.81
C ILE A 29 18.01 -1.63 -12.23
N LEU A 30 16.93 -2.41 -12.40
CA LEU A 30 16.43 -2.85 -13.70
C LEU A 30 15.91 -1.68 -14.54
N ALA A 31 15.24 -0.71 -13.91
CA ALA A 31 14.73 0.49 -14.57
C ALA A 31 15.88 1.36 -15.10
N GLN A 32 16.94 1.55 -14.30
CA GLN A 32 18.14 2.26 -14.73
C GLN A 32 18.88 1.53 -15.86
N ALA A 33 18.94 0.21 -15.80
CA ALA A 33 19.51 -0.61 -16.87
C ALA A 33 18.66 -0.63 -18.15
N SER A 34 17.45 -0.05 -18.14
CA SER A 34 16.53 0.01 -19.29
C SER A 34 16.34 -1.36 -19.95
N MET A 35 16.15 -2.40 -19.13
CA MET A 35 16.08 -3.78 -19.61
C MET A 35 14.74 -4.10 -20.28
N PHE A 36 14.81 -4.61 -21.51
CA PHE A 36 13.67 -5.10 -22.27
C PHE A 36 13.86 -6.57 -22.64
N TYR A 37 12.77 -7.33 -22.60
CA TYR A 37 12.70 -8.69 -23.16
C TYR A 37 11.56 -8.73 -24.17
N GLN A 38 11.87 -8.99 -25.44
CA GLN A 38 10.88 -9.01 -26.53
C GLN A 38 10.02 -7.72 -26.61
N GLY A 39 10.63 -6.56 -26.32
CA GLY A 39 9.94 -5.27 -26.32
C GLY A 39 9.16 -4.95 -25.03
N ILE A 40 9.15 -5.84 -24.05
CA ILE A 40 8.46 -5.65 -22.77
C ILE A 40 9.45 -5.13 -21.72
N PRO A 41 9.13 -4.03 -21.02
CA PRO A 41 10.00 -3.51 -19.95
C PRO A 41 9.99 -4.49 -18.77
N ILE A 42 11.16 -4.97 -18.37
CA ILE A 42 11.30 -6.00 -17.34
C ILE A 42 11.08 -5.44 -15.93
N ALA A 43 11.54 -4.22 -15.66
CA ALA A 43 11.44 -3.60 -14.35
C ALA A 43 10.01 -3.64 -13.76
N PRO A 44 8.96 -3.08 -14.39
CA PRO A 44 7.62 -3.09 -13.81
C PRO A 44 7.03 -4.50 -13.64
N LEU A 45 7.45 -5.48 -14.44
CA LEU A 45 7.04 -6.88 -14.26
C LEU A 45 7.64 -7.50 -13.00
N VAL A 46 8.94 -7.27 -12.76
CA VAL A 46 9.61 -7.74 -11.55
C VAL A 46 8.97 -7.10 -10.32
N LEU A 47 8.73 -5.79 -10.36
CA LEU A 47 8.07 -5.08 -9.27
C LEU A 47 6.67 -5.65 -9.00
N LEU A 48 5.86 -5.85 -10.05
CA LEU A 48 4.53 -6.45 -9.94
C LEU A 48 4.56 -7.82 -9.26
N ILE A 49 5.51 -8.68 -9.63
CA ILE A 49 5.61 -10.02 -9.05
C ILE A 49 5.97 -9.94 -7.56
N VAL A 50 6.94 -9.10 -7.20
CA VAL A 50 7.40 -8.98 -5.81
C VAL A 50 6.32 -8.41 -4.91
N LEU A 51 5.69 -7.30 -5.31
CA LEU A 51 4.59 -6.69 -4.57
C LEU A 51 3.36 -7.61 -4.50
N LEU A 52 3.09 -8.41 -5.55
CA LEU A 52 1.99 -9.38 -5.49
C LEU A 52 2.24 -10.48 -4.45
N ILE A 53 3.50 -10.91 -4.28
CA ILE A 53 3.90 -11.88 -3.25
C ILE A 53 3.74 -11.25 -1.86
N GLU A 54 4.29 -10.06 -1.67
CA GLU A 54 4.26 -9.29 -0.43
C GLU A 54 2.81 -9.02 0.00
N HIS A 55 2.00 -8.38 -0.83
CA HIS A 55 0.59 -8.11 -0.56
C HIS A 55 -0.20 -9.39 -0.30
N SER A 56 0.11 -10.49 -1.00
CA SER A 56 -0.56 -11.78 -0.74
C SER A 56 -0.23 -12.35 0.64
N ILE A 57 1.01 -12.19 1.11
CA ILE A 57 1.43 -12.61 2.46
C ILE A 57 0.72 -11.75 3.50
N MET A 58 0.75 -10.42 3.36
CA MET A 58 0.10 -9.50 4.29
C MET A 58 -1.40 -9.76 4.37
N GLN A 59 -2.08 -9.85 3.22
CA GLN A 59 -3.51 -10.12 3.16
C GLN A 59 -3.88 -11.49 3.72
N ARG A 60 -3.03 -12.51 3.53
CA ARG A 60 -3.27 -13.83 4.13
C ARG A 60 -3.08 -13.82 5.65
N ALA A 61 -2.20 -12.97 6.17
CA ALA A 61 -1.98 -12.82 7.61
C ALA A 61 -3.18 -12.14 8.30
N GLU A 62 -3.76 -11.13 7.66
CA GLU A 62 -4.83 -10.31 8.25
C GLU A 62 -6.26 -10.74 7.83
N ASN A 63 -6.42 -11.35 6.65
CA ASN A 63 -7.71 -11.84 6.17
C ASN A 63 -7.77 -13.38 6.19
N PRO A 64 -8.54 -13.99 7.12
CA PRO A 64 -8.64 -15.44 7.22
C PRO A 64 -9.34 -16.09 6.01
N ASN A 65 -10.01 -15.31 5.15
CA ASN A 65 -10.77 -15.77 4.00
C ASN A 65 -10.06 -15.42 2.68
N PHE A 66 -8.82 -15.86 2.52
CA PHE A 66 -8.08 -15.70 1.26
C PHE A 66 -8.72 -16.54 0.15
N THR A 67 -9.33 -15.88 -0.84
CA THR A 67 -10.02 -16.51 -1.98
C THR A 67 -9.53 -15.95 -3.30
N GLY A 68 -9.86 -16.59 -4.43
CA GLY A 68 -9.54 -16.05 -5.75
C GLY A 68 -10.12 -14.65 -6.01
N ARG A 69 -11.28 -14.32 -5.41
CA ARG A 69 -11.85 -12.97 -5.48
C ARG A 69 -11.01 -11.95 -4.69
N VAL A 70 -10.47 -12.34 -3.54
CA VAL A 70 -9.56 -11.49 -2.77
C VAL A 70 -8.26 -11.31 -3.56
N PHE A 71 -7.70 -12.37 -4.12
CA PHE A 71 -6.51 -12.29 -4.97
C PHE A 71 -6.69 -11.36 -6.17
N ALA A 72 -7.85 -11.37 -6.84
CA ALA A 72 -8.12 -10.43 -7.93
C ALA A 72 -8.14 -8.96 -7.47
N LYS A 73 -8.60 -8.69 -6.24
CA LYS A 73 -8.53 -7.35 -5.64
C LYS A 73 -7.08 -6.97 -5.30
N ILE A 74 -6.30 -7.93 -4.78
CA ILE A 74 -4.87 -7.77 -4.52
C ILE A 74 -4.13 -7.36 -5.78
N PHE A 75 -4.30 -8.15 -6.85
CA PHE A 75 -3.74 -7.82 -8.15
C PHE A 75 -4.11 -6.40 -8.62
N GLY A 76 -5.35 -5.97 -8.38
CA GLY A 76 -5.82 -4.64 -8.75
C GLY A 76 -5.08 -3.50 -8.05
N PHE A 77 -4.88 -3.58 -6.73
CA PHE A 77 -4.17 -2.53 -6.00
C PHE A 77 -2.64 -2.63 -6.16
N THR A 78 -2.08 -3.85 -6.24
CA THR A 78 -0.67 -4.04 -6.62
C THR A 78 -0.36 -3.41 -7.98
N LEU A 79 -1.25 -3.56 -8.96
CA LEU A 79 -1.05 -2.93 -10.27
C LEU A 79 -1.07 -1.40 -10.19
N LEU A 80 -1.96 -0.84 -9.36
CA LEU A 80 -2.02 0.61 -9.13
C LEU A 80 -0.70 1.11 -8.52
N GLU A 81 -0.17 0.39 -7.54
CA GLU A 81 1.10 0.70 -6.92
C GLU A 81 2.26 0.69 -7.93
N VAL A 82 2.40 -0.39 -8.71
CA VAL A 82 3.45 -0.50 -9.75
C VAL A 82 3.39 0.66 -10.73
N VAL A 83 2.17 1.06 -11.13
CA VAL A 83 1.95 2.22 -11.99
C VAL A 83 2.39 3.50 -11.30
N ASN A 84 2.03 3.72 -10.04
CA ASN A 84 2.43 4.91 -9.28
C ASN A 84 3.95 5.03 -9.19
N TRP A 85 4.66 3.96 -8.79
CA TRP A 85 6.13 3.92 -8.74
C TRP A 85 6.74 4.26 -10.10
N SER A 86 6.26 3.60 -11.16
CA SER A 86 6.78 3.76 -12.51
C SER A 86 6.57 5.17 -13.05
N VAL A 87 5.35 5.70 -12.92
CA VAL A 87 5.02 7.05 -13.40
C VAL A 87 5.73 8.11 -12.57
N TRP A 88 5.81 7.95 -11.25
CA TRP A 88 6.56 8.86 -10.39
C TRP A 88 8.03 8.93 -10.75
N LEU A 89 8.69 7.79 -10.98
CA LEU A 89 10.10 7.75 -11.40
C LEU A 89 10.29 8.44 -12.76
N ILE A 90 9.39 8.21 -13.73
CA ILE A 90 9.42 8.88 -15.04
C ILE A 90 9.24 10.40 -14.87
N LEU A 91 8.27 10.83 -14.09
CA LEU A 91 8.03 12.25 -13.82
C LEU A 91 9.24 12.89 -13.15
N LEU A 92 9.84 12.23 -12.15
CA LEU A 92 11.06 12.69 -11.49
C LEU A 92 12.27 12.78 -12.42
N SER A 93 12.45 11.80 -13.32
CA SER A 93 13.56 11.81 -14.29
C SER A 93 13.54 13.01 -15.23
N ASN A 94 12.36 13.60 -15.45
CA ASN A 94 12.16 14.81 -16.25
C ASN A 94 12.29 16.11 -15.45
N THR A 95 12.67 16.05 -14.17
CA THR A 95 12.85 17.23 -13.33
C THR A 95 14.29 17.74 -13.37
N SER A 96 14.47 19.06 -13.29
CA SER A 96 15.80 19.67 -13.24
C SER A 96 16.49 19.53 -11.88
N SER A 97 15.73 19.33 -10.80
CA SER A 97 16.22 19.01 -9.46
C SER A 97 15.11 18.41 -8.60
N LEU A 98 15.48 17.68 -7.54
CA LEU A 98 14.54 17.13 -6.55
C LEU A 98 13.79 18.19 -5.72
N LEU A 99 14.15 19.47 -5.88
CA LEU A 99 13.53 20.61 -5.20
C LEU A 99 12.74 21.51 -6.18
N SER A 100 12.69 21.15 -7.46
CA SER A 100 11.93 21.91 -8.46
C SER A 100 10.42 21.79 -8.24
N MET A 101 9.65 22.74 -8.77
CA MET A 101 8.19 22.65 -8.76
C MET A 101 7.68 21.40 -9.49
N SER A 102 8.36 20.98 -10.57
CA SER A 102 8.02 19.73 -11.27
C SER A 102 8.24 18.48 -10.41
N SER A 103 9.28 18.48 -9.56
CA SER A 103 9.51 17.41 -8.58
C SER A 103 8.45 17.40 -7.47
N LEU A 104 8.00 18.57 -7.02
CA LEU A 104 6.90 18.67 -6.07
C LEU A 104 5.58 18.15 -6.66
N ILE A 105 5.28 18.47 -7.92
CA ILE A 105 4.09 17.96 -8.62
C ILE A 105 4.18 16.43 -8.80
N ALA A 106 5.34 15.91 -9.20
CA ALA A 106 5.57 14.47 -9.28
C ALA A 106 5.35 13.78 -7.92
N SER A 107 5.87 14.39 -6.85
CA SER A 107 5.67 13.89 -5.49
C SER A 107 4.19 13.94 -5.09
N LEU A 108 3.47 15.01 -5.43
CA LEU A 108 2.03 15.11 -5.16
C LEU A 108 1.23 14.00 -5.88
N TYR A 109 1.55 13.73 -7.14
CA TYR A 109 0.98 12.59 -7.87
C TYR A 109 1.21 11.28 -7.12
N PHE A 110 2.44 11.06 -6.66
CA PHE A 110 2.83 9.86 -5.92
C PHE A 110 2.08 9.70 -4.61
N PHE A 111 2.01 10.75 -3.78
CA PHE A 111 1.26 10.74 -2.52
C PHE A 111 -0.24 10.51 -2.72
N ILE A 112 -0.85 11.11 -3.75
CA ILE A 112 -2.28 10.88 -4.06
C ILE A 112 -2.50 9.43 -4.51
N GLY A 113 -1.61 8.93 -5.37
CA GLY A 113 -1.65 7.56 -5.86
C GLY A 113 -1.61 6.55 -4.72
N PHE A 114 -0.64 6.68 -3.83
CA PHE A 114 -0.52 5.79 -2.66
C PHE A 114 -1.66 5.95 -1.67
N TYR A 115 -2.14 7.17 -1.43
CA TYR A 115 -3.31 7.33 -0.58
C TYR A 115 -4.51 6.53 -1.11
N ILE A 116 -4.73 6.52 -2.42
CA ILE A 116 -5.81 5.74 -3.04
C ILE A 116 -5.54 4.24 -2.91
N GLU A 117 -4.31 3.81 -3.19
CA GLU A 117 -3.87 2.43 -3.05
C GLU A 117 -4.07 1.93 -1.62
N HIS A 118 -3.53 2.62 -0.61
CA HIS A 118 -3.63 2.24 0.79
C HIS A 118 -5.09 2.21 1.28
N GLN A 119 -5.94 3.14 0.83
CA GLN A 119 -7.38 3.08 1.12
C GLN A 119 -8.01 1.80 0.57
N ILE A 120 -7.66 1.41 -0.65
CA ILE A 120 -8.15 0.19 -1.28
C ILE A 120 -7.64 -1.04 -0.52
N THR A 121 -6.35 -1.07 -0.20
CA THR A 121 -5.72 -2.18 0.52
C THR A 121 -6.35 -2.40 1.88
N GLU A 122 -6.57 -1.31 2.63
CA GLU A 122 -7.33 -1.34 3.88
C GLU A 122 -8.78 -1.78 3.71
N ASN A 123 -9.44 -1.39 2.61
CA ASN A 123 -10.78 -1.90 2.28
C ASN A 123 -10.77 -3.40 2.02
N VAL A 124 -9.72 -3.97 1.42
CA VAL A 124 -9.60 -5.41 1.21
C VAL A 124 -9.39 -6.15 2.53
N ILE A 125 -8.49 -5.66 3.39
CA ILE A 125 -8.18 -6.26 4.70
C ILE A 125 -9.42 -6.31 5.58
N THR A 126 -10.08 -5.15 5.74
CA THR A 126 -11.24 -4.98 6.61
C THR A 126 -12.58 -5.33 5.94
N GLN A 127 -12.53 -6.00 4.77
CA GLN A 127 -13.68 -6.53 4.02
C GLN A 127 -14.75 -5.49 3.67
N GLN A 128 -14.33 -4.26 3.36
CA GLN A 128 -15.18 -3.17 2.89
C GLN A 128 -15.33 -3.17 1.35
N PRO A 129 -16.26 -2.37 0.80
CA PRO A 129 -16.32 -2.12 -0.64
C PRO A 129 -15.00 -1.55 -1.16
N TYR A 130 -14.55 -2.03 -2.32
CA TYR A 130 -13.21 -1.77 -2.86
C TYR A 130 -12.88 -0.26 -2.97
N LEU A 131 -13.81 0.55 -3.48
CA LEU A 131 -13.64 2.00 -3.68
C LEU A 131 -14.30 2.85 -2.58
N ARG A 132 -14.32 2.39 -1.33
CA ARG A 132 -14.90 3.15 -0.22
C ARG A 132 -13.87 4.10 0.40
N PHE A 133 -14.03 5.40 0.19
CA PHE A 133 -13.28 6.42 0.93
C PHE A 133 -13.90 6.64 2.31
N ARG A 134 -13.09 6.51 3.37
CA ARG A 134 -13.54 6.58 4.76
C ARG A 134 -13.61 8.03 5.26
N ASN A 135 -14.27 8.22 6.40
CA ASN A 135 -14.31 9.51 7.07
C ASN A 135 -12.87 9.97 7.39
N PRO A 136 -12.46 11.18 7.00
CA PRO A 136 -11.10 11.69 7.23
C PRO A 136 -10.71 11.75 8.72
N ARG A 137 -11.67 11.76 9.64
CA ARG A 137 -11.42 11.75 11.10
C ARG A 137 -11.39 10.36 11.73
N GLY A 138 -11.51 9.30 10.93
CA GLY A 138 -11.47 7.92 11.41
C GLY A 138 -10.05 7.44 11.68
N VAL A 139 -9.87 6.57 12.68
CA VAL A 139 -8.57 5.99 13.05
C VAL A 139 -7.93 5.26 11.85
N ILE A 140 -8.72 4.55 11.06
CA ILE A 140 -8.20 3.88 9.85
C ILE A 140 -7.71 4.92 8.83
N THR A 141 -8.45 6.01 8.61
CA THR A 141 -8.00 7.04 7.68
C THR A 141 -6.73 7.72 8.15
N ALA A 142 -6.57 7.94 9.46
CA ALA A 142 -5.33 8.44 10.04
C ALA A 142 -4.16 7.45 9.84
N GLY A 143 -4.43 6.14 9.98
CA GLY A 143 -3.47 5.07 9.67
C GLY A 143 -3.01 5.12 8.22
N VAL A 144 -3.96 5.13 7.27
CA VAL A 144 -3.67 5.24 5.84
C VAL A 144 -2.87 6.50 5.50
N ILE A 145 -3.19 7.64 6.12
CA ILE A 145 -2.42 8.87 5.93
C ILE A 145 -0.98 8.67 6.43
N ALA A 146 -0.81 8.06 7.60
CA ALA A 146 0.51 7.83 8.18
C ALA A 146 1.35 6.85 7.35
N GLU A 147 0.75 5.75 6.87
CA GLU A 147 1.33 4.79 5.90
C GLU A 147 1.81 5.51 4.63
N THR A 148 0.90 6.24 3.99
CA THR A 148 1.18 7.02 2.77
C THR A 148 2.32 8.02 2.98
N LEU A 149 2.35 8.67 4.15
CA LEU A 149 3.40 9.63 4.48
C LEU A 149 4.73 8.95 4.74
N SER A 150 4.76 7.83 5.48
CA SER A 150 6.01 7.11 5.78
C SER A 150 6.66 6.58 4.51
N GLU A 151 5.87 5.95 3.64
CA GLU A 151 6.36 5.38 2.40
C GLU A 151 6.80 6.48 1.42
N GLY A 152 5.94 7.46 1.14
CA GLY A 152 6.25 8.53 0.19
C GLY A 152 7.44 9.40 0.63
N VAL A 153 7.60 9.65 1.93
CA VAL A 153 8.78 10.34 2.47
C VAL A 153 10.02 9.43 2.40
N GLY A 154 9.90 8.15 2.77
CA GLY A 154 10.97 7.16 2.69
C GLY A 154 11.52 7.03 1.27
N ALA A 155 10.64 6.88 0.28
CA ALA A 155 10.96 6.81 -1.14
C ALA A 155 11.72 8.06 -1.63
N ARG A 156 11.26 9.26 -1.25
CA ARG A 156 11.91 10.51 -1.66
C ARG A 156 13.29 10.66 -1.02
N LEU A 157 13.42 10.33 0.26
CA LEU A 157 14.71 10.34 0.95
C LEU A 157 15.66 9.28 0.39
N TRP A 158 15.15 8.12 -0.03
CA TRP A 158 15.93 7.10 -0.70
C TRP A 158 16.63 7.64 -1.96
N LEU A 159 15.88 8.28 -2.85
CA LEU A 159 16.46 8.87 -4.05
C LEU A 159 17.37 10.07 -3.75
N LEU A 160 17.07 10.85 -2.71
CA LEU A 160 17.84 12.04 -2.35
C LEU A 160 19.23 11.71 -1.77
N TYR A 161 19.33 10.64 -0.98
CA TYR A 161 20.54 10.32 -0.22
C TYR A 161 21.44 9.25 -0.88
N GLY A 162 21.12 8.81 -2.10
CA GLY A 162 21.98 7.95 -2.91
C GLY A 162 22.37 6.65 -2.18
N PRO A 163 23.67 6.37 -1.93
CA PRO A 163 24.11 5.10 -1.35
C PRO A 163 23.52 4.75 0.03
N ILE A 164 23.25 5.76 0.87
CA ILE A 164 22.62 5.55 2.19
C ILE A 164 21.10 5.60 2.12
N GLY A 165 20.55 6.02 0.97
CA GLY A 165 19.14 6.15 0.71
C GLY A 165 18.29 4.92 1.08
N PRO A 166 18.73 3.67 0.79
CA PRO A 166 17.96 2.48 1.14
C PRO A 166 17.58 2.38 2.62
N ALA A 167 18.34 2.97 3.53
CA ALA A 167 17.97 2.99 4.96
C ALA A 167 16.64 3.76 5.21
N PHE A 168 16.36 4.81 4.45
CA PHE A 168 15.11 5.56 4.57
C PHE A 168 13.92 4.80 3.99
N LEU A 169 14.15 4.02 2.92
CA LEU A 169 13.14 3.12 2.37
C LEU A 169 12.73 2.09 3.42
N VAL A 170 13.71 1.38 4.00
CA VAL A 170 13.50 0.38 5.05
C VAL A 170 12.74 0.95 6.26
N VAL A 171 13.10 2.15 6.70
CA VAL A 171 12.38 2.79 7.82
C VAL A 171 10.94 3.14 7.43
N GLY A 172 10.72 3.63 6.21
CA GLY A 172 9.40 3.96 5.67
C GLY A 172 8.49 2.74 5.61
N SER A 173 8.93 1.67 4.93
CA SER A 173 8.17 0.43 4.76
C SER A 173 7.90 -0.28 6.08
N LEU A 174 8.87 -0.27 7.02
CA LEU A 174 8.64 -0.84 8.36
C LEU A 174 7.56 -0.09 9.14
N ILE A 175 7.50 1.23 9.05
CA ILE A 175 6.46 2.04 9.69
C ILE A 175 5.11 1.73 9.05
N GLU A 176 5.04 1.75 7.73
CA GLU A 176 3.85 1.48 6.94
C GLU A 176 3.24 0.12 7.29
N HIS A 177 4.01 -0.97 7.11
CA HIS A 177 3.54 -2.32 7.40
C HIS A 177 3.17 -2.53 8.87
N SER A 178 3.84 -1.83 9.78
CA SER A 178 3.47 -1.86 11.21
C SER A 178 2.11 -1.20 11.45
N ILE A 179 1.80 -0.10 10.78
CA ILE A 179 0.51 0.60 10.90
C ILE A 179 -0.57 -0.25 10.25
N GLN A 180 -0.36 -0.73 9.02
CA GLN A 180 -1.32 -1.53 8.28
C GLN A 180 -1.74 -2.78 9.07
N TYR A 181 -0.78 -3.42 9.73
CA TYR A 181 -1.05 -4.55 10.63
C TYR A 181 -1.93 -4.17 11.83
N VAL A 182 -1.70 -3.00 12.43
CA VAL A 182 -2.50 -2.50 13.56
C VAL A 182 -3.90 -2.11 13.09
N VAL A 183 -4.00 -1.42 11.95
CA VAL A 183 -5.26 -0.92 11.37
C VAL A 183 -6.14 -2.06 10.90
N GLY A 184 -5.57 -3.08 10.26
CA GLY A 184 -6.27 -4.28 9.79
C GLY A 184 -7.04 -5.03 10.88
N ARG A 185 -6.70 -4.77 12.15
CA ARG A 185 -7.31 -5.40 13.35
C ARG A 185 -8.31 -4.53 14.08
N LEU A 186 -8.52 -3.30 13.62
CA LEU A 186 -9.49 -2.41 14.24
C LEU A 186 -10.92 -2.93 13.98
N PRO A 187 -11.81 -2.92 15.00
CA PRO A 187 -13.20 -3.29 14.81
C PRO A 187 -13.87 -2.35 13.79
N THR A 188 -14.49 -2.93 12.76
CA THR A 188 -15.28 -2.18 11.76
C THR A 188 -16.67 -1.78 12.27
N THR A 189 -17.01 -2.13 13.52
CA THR A 189 -18.35 -2.01 14.14
C THR A 189 -18.83 -0.58 14.40
N GLY A 190 -18.06 0.45 14.04
CA GLY A 190 -18.51 1.85 14.03
C GLY A 190 -19.03 2.35 12.66
N LEU A 191 -19.10 1.52 11.62
CA LEU A 191 -19.34 1.94 10.23
C LEU A 191 -20.75 1.66 9.69
N SER A 192 -21.72 1.30 10.55
CA SER A 192 -23.12 1.18 10.12
C SER A 192 -23.73 2.58 10.01
N PRO A 193 -24.26 3.00 8.85
CA PRO A 193 -25.35 3.97 8.87
C PRO A 193 -26.48 3.29 9.64
N SER A 194 -27.12 4.04 10.53
CA SER A 194 -28.33 3.65 11.25
C SER A 194 -29.54 3.56 10.31
N LEU A 195 -29.49 2.68 9.30
CA LEU A 195 -30.57 2.39 8.37
C LEU A 195 -30.92 0.92 8.48
N ASP A 196 -31.49 0.53 9.62
CA ASP A 196 -32.27 -0.70 9.77
C ASP A 196 -33.18 -0.64 11.00
N ARG A 197 -33.65 0.57 11.34
CA ARG A 197 -34.59 0.77 12.45
C ARG A 197 -35.83 1.55 12.01
N HIS A 198 -36.42 1.16 10.89
CA HIS A 198 -37.79 1.53 10.53
C HIS A 198 -38.43 0.48 9.63
N GLU A 199 -38.56 -0.77 10.12
CA GLU A 199 -39.59 -1.68 9.61
C GLU A 199 -39.94 -2.78 10.62
N GLN A 200 -40.21 -2.39 11.87
CA GLN A 200 -41.10 -3.19 12.72
C GLN A 200 -42.53 -2.69 12.51
N LYS A 201 -43.22 -3.28 11.53
CA LYS A 201 -44.67 -3.21 11.43
C LYS A 201 -45.26 -4.00 12.62
N PRO A 202 -46.15 -3.43 13.44
CA PRO A 202 -46.77 -4.17 14.53
C PRO A 202 -47.67 -5.26 13.95
N ARG A 203 -47.53 -6.49 14.44
CA ARG A 203 -48.56 -7.52 14.28
C ARG A 203 -49.77 -7.07 15.09
N LEU A 204 -50.86 -6.76 14.41
CA LEU A 204 -52.17 -6.69 15.03
C LEU A 204 -52.80 -8.09 15.02
N SER A 205 -53.29 -8.45 16.20
CA SER A 205 -54.17 -9.59 16.50
C SER A 205 -55.46 -9.56 15.70
#